data_AF-A0A2W2BEL1-F1
#
_entry.id   AF-A0A2W2BEL1-F1
#
_cell.length_a   1.000
_cell.length_b   1.000
_cell.length_c   1.000
_cell.angle_alpha   90.00
_cell.angle_beta   90.00
_cell.angle_gamma   90.00
#
_symmetry.space_group_name_H-M   'P 1'
#
loop_
_entity.id
_entity.type
_entity.pdbx_description
1 polymer ?
#
loop_
_entity_poly.entity_id
_entity_poly.type
_entity_poly.pdbx_seq_one_letter_code
_entity_poly.pdbx_strand_id
1 'polypeptide(L)'
;MTRNHASEPHDPRSRFDDSEHLRSLLQRLHDAGPGAWRRDREADALMEHVAQRYAALARKHDLGPWDAAAAAFEAMRTRAARHADDPWAVITRAVQITLGAEEKAAGMLCSPHQARRRRYAGFHRATRLSDRETSLLDWHPAFQVQPEDIVAKDTEPSTASQVKAAVDAAVRLFTLLGWPEPVARTGVDYICSRLADAGSRVAAYEALRRDSQARALLDIEQDSWTAMLRVVLGTPQPHHALTAAGRGILVRLLIGHSLTELLADDDLVLAVSLSAPGRQHRGGAGG
;
A
#
# COMPACT_ATOMS: atom_id res chain seq x y z
N MET A 1 -43.68 31.72 -67.17
CA MET A 1 -42.61 32.04 -66.19
C MET A 1 -42.55 30.92 -65.15
N THR A 2 -41.74 29.90 -65.40
CA THR A 2 -41.49 28.81 -64.45
C THR A 2 -40.42 29.25 -63.45
N ARG A 3 -40.73 29.28 -62.15
CA ARG A 3 -39.72 29.47 -61.11
C ARG A 3 -38.98 28.16 -60.92
N ASN A 4 -37.69 28.14 -61.24
CA ASN A 4 -36.81 27.06 -60.81
C ASN A 4 -36.75 27.07 -59.27
N HIS A 5 -37.18 25.98 -58.64
CA HIS A 5 -36.75 25.69 -57.27
C HIS A 5 -35.27 25.38 -57.31
N ALA A 6 -34.43 26.35 -56.95
CA ALA A 6 -33.02 26.10 -56.70
C ALA A 6 -32.91 25.15 -55.50
N SER A 7 -32.30 23.99 -55.72
CA SER A 7 -31.96 23.07 -54.64
C SER A 7 -31.00 23.77 -53.68
N GLU A 8 -31.37 23.87 -52.40
CA GLU A 8 -30.48 24.40 -51.37
C GLU A 8 -29.23 23.52 -51.27
N PRO A 9 -28.04 24.11 -50.99
CA PRO A 9 -26.83 23.34 -50.77
C PRO A 9 -26.96 22.55 -49.46
N HIS A 10 -27.35 21.28 -49.58
CA HIS A 10 -27.40 20.34 -48.46
C HIS A 10 -26.03 20.26 -47.79
N ASP A 11 -25.96 20.49 -46.47
CA ASP A 11 -24.71 20.45 -45.72
C ASP A 11 -24.05 19.07 -45.92
N PRO A 12 -22.76 18.99 -46.33
CA PRO A 12 -22.06 17.71 -46.41
C PRO A 12 -22.02 16.95 -45.08
N ARG A 13 -22.38 17.55 -43.94
CA ARG A 13 -22.61 16.86 -42.66
C ARG A 13 -23.97 16.17 -42.57
N SER A 14 -25.07 16.80 -43.03
CA SER A 14 -26.42 16.25 -42.88
C SER A 14 -26.67 15.01 -43.74
N ARG A 15 -25.91 14.82 -44.83
CA ARG A 15 -25.99 13.61 -45.69
C ARG A 15 -25.65 12.31 -44.95
N PHE A 16 -24.86 12.39 -43.88
CA PHE A 16 -24.41 11.23 -43.12
C PHE A 16 -25.34 10.88 -41.96
N ASP A 17 -26.27 11.77 -41.59
CA ASP A 17 -27.31 11.47 -40.60
C ASP A 17 -28.40 10.52 -41.16
N ASP A 18 -28.54 10.46 -42.50
CA ASP A 18 -29.38 9.46 -43.15
C ASP A 18 -28.75 8.05 -43.09
N SER A 19 -29.46 7.14 -42.44
CA SER A 19 -29.10 5.73 -42.29
C SER A 19 -29.06 4.97 -43.61
N GLU A 20 -29.91 5.30 -44.60
CA GLU A 20 -29.91 4.66 -45.92
C GLU A 20 -28.67 5.05 -46.73
N HIS A 21 -28.32 6.35 -46.71
CA HIS A 21 -27.10 6.86 -47.34
C HIS A 21 -25.84 6.25 -46.72
N LEU A 22 -25.77 6.23 -45.37
CA LEU A 22 -24.65 5.60 -44.66
C LEU A 22 -24.54 4.11 -44.97
N ARG A 23 -25.65 3.35 -44.98
CA ARG A 23 -25.61 1.91 -45.29
C ARG A 23 -25.11 1.65 -46.71
N SER A 24 -25.60 2.43 -47.68
CA SER A 24 -25.20 2.36 -49.09
C SER A 24 -23.71 2.66 -49.27
N LEU A 25 -23.19 3.68 -48.57
CA LEU A 25 -21.78 4.02 -48.53
C LEU A 25 -20.91 2.90 -47.95
N LEU A 26 -21.30 2.35 -46.80
CA LEU A 26 -20.53 1.27 -46.15
C LEU A 26 -20.52 -0.01 -46.98
N GLN A 27 -21.60 -0.31 -47.71
CA GLN A 27 -21.65 -1.43 -48.66
C GLN A 27 -20.73 -1.16 -49.86
N ARG A 28 -20.82 0.01 -50.49
CA ARG A 28 -19.94 0.46 -51.58
C ARG A 28 -18.45 0.37 -51.23
N LEU A 29 -18.08 0.83 -50.02
CA LEU A 29 -16.71 0.77 -49.50
C LEU A 29 -16.24 -0.65 -49.16
N HIS A 30 -17.17 -1.57 -48.84
CA HIS A 30 -16.85 -2.97 -48.63
C HIS A 30 -16.59 -3.71 -49.95
N ASP A 31 -17.46 -3.50 -50.94
CA ASP A 31 -17.39 -4.16 -52.25
C ASP A 31 -16.20 -3.65 -53.09
N ALA A 32 -15.80 -2.39 -52.91
CA ALA A 32 -14.58 -1.82 -53.49
C ALA A 32 -13.27 -2.38 -52.90
N GLY A 33 -13.33 -3.15 -51.81
CA GLY A 33 -12.23 -3.97 -51.30
C GLY A 33 -11.13 -3.22 -50.51
N PRO A 34 -9.98 -3.89 -50.27
CA PRO A 34 -8.93 -3.39 -49.39
C PRO A 34 -8.34 -2.04 -49.85
N GLY A 35 -8.43 -1.03 -48.98
CA GLY A 35 -7.90 0.30 -49.22
C GLY A 35 -8.84 1.28 -49.92
N ALA A 36 -10.09 0.90 -50.22
CA ALA A 36 -11.12 1.81 -50.75
C ALA A 36 -11.26 3.07 -49.88
N TRP A 37 -11.37 2.87 -48.56
CA TRP A 37 -11.43 3.93 -47.53
C TRP A 37 -10.32 4.98 -47.60
N ARG A 38 -9.12 4.67 -48.15
CA ARG A 38 -7.99 5.63 -48.24
C ARG A 38 -8.06 6.51 -49.49
N ARG A 39 -8.83 6.12 -50.50
CA ARG A 39 -8.89 6.81 -51.81
C ARG A 39 -10.21 7.56 -52.01
N ASP A 40 -11.11 7.45 -51.05
CA ASP A 40 -12.49 7.88 -51.17
C ASP A 40 -12.75 9.13 -50.33
N ARG A 41 -12.97 10.26 -51.01
CA ARG A 41 -13.25 11.55 -50.37
C ARG A 41 -14.53 11.55 -49.53
N GLU A 42 -15.48 10.67 -49.83
CA GLU A 42 -16.69 10.50 -49.02
C GLU A 42 -16.41 9.73 -47.73
N ALA A 43 -15.46 8.77 -47.75
CA ALA A 43 -14.97 8.12 -46.54
C ALA A 43 -14.20 9.11 -45.65
N ASP A 44 -13.35 9.97 -46.24
CA ASP A 44 -12.65 11.03 -45.49
C ASP A 44 -13.64 11.98 -44.80
N ALA A 45 -14.64 12.48 -45.53
CA ALA A 45 -15.68 13.36 -44.98
C ALA A 45 -16.56 12.67 -43.92
N LEU A 46 -16.86 11.37 -44.08
CA LEU A 46 -17.53 10.58 -43.06
C LEU A 46 -16.70 10.50 -41.77
N MET A 47 -15.39 10.26 -41.89
CA MET A 47 -14.49 10.16 -40.73
C MET A 47 -14.37 11.49 -39.97
N GLU A 48 -14.37 12.63 -40.66
CA GLU A 48 -14.41 13.96 -40.04
C GLU A 48 -15.74 14.21 -39.30
N HIS A 49 -16.88 13.88 -39.92
CA HIS A 49 -18.20 13.94 -39.27
C HIS A 49 -18.28 13.05 -38.03
N VAL A 50 -17.76 11.81 -38.11
CA VAL A 50 -17.71 10.85 -36.99
C VAL A 50 -16.86 11.39 -35.83
N ALA A 51 -15.68 11.94 -36.12
CA ALA A 51 -14.83 12.54 -35.10
C ALA A 51 -15.56 13.69 -34.38
N GLN A 52 -16.25 14.56 -35.13
CA GLN A 52 -17.06 15.65 -34.56
C GLN A 52 -18.26 15.13 -33.75
N ARG A 53 -19.00 14.14 -34.27
CA ARG A 53 -20.18 13.51 -33.64
C ARG A 53 -19.87 12.90 -32.28
N TYR A 54 -18.74 12.20 -32.16
CA TYR A 54 -18.34 11.52 -30.91
C TYR A 54 -17.37 12.33 -30.03
N ALA A 55 -16.97 13.54 -30.41
CA ALA A 55 -16.04 14.38 -29.63
C ALA A 55 -16.48 14.65 -28.18
N ALA A 56 -17.79 14.77 -27.92
CA ALA A 56 -18.31 14.92 -26.56
C ALA A 56 -18.23 13.61 -25.76
N LEU A 57 -18.43 12.46 -26.40
CA LEU A 57 -18.33 11.14 -25.78
C LEU A 57 -16.87 10.75 -25.52
N ALA A 58 -15.95 11.05 -26.44
CA ALA A 58 -14.51 10.84 -26.27
C ALA A 58 -13.99 11.58 -25.03
N ARG A 59 -14.32 12.88 -24.89
CA ARG A 59 -13.96 13.69 -23.72
C ARG A 59 -14.50 13.18 -22.39
N LYS A 60 -15.61 12.44 -22.38
CA LYS A 60 -16.14 11.80 -21.15
C LYS A 60 -15.23 10.68 -20.65
N HIS A 61 -14.46 10.07 -21.54
CA HIS A 61 -13.57 8.93 -21.28
C HIS A 61 -12.08 9.34 -21.32
N ASP A 62 -11.76 10.64 -21.18
CA ASP A 62 -10.40 11.21 -21.28
C ASP A 62 -9.68 10.92 -22.63
N LEU A 63 -10.44 10.74 -23.73
CA LEU A 63 -9.93 10.37 -25.06
C LEU A 63 -10.14 11.46 -26.11
N GLY A 64 -9.34 11.38 -27.19
CA GLY A 64 -9.41 12.28 -28.32
C GLY A 64 -10.57 11.97 -29.28
N PRO A 65 -11.08 12.97 -30.03
CA PRO A 65 -12.14 12.75 -31.02
C PRO A 65 -11.80 11.68 -32.07
N TRP A 66 -10.51 11.60 -32.45
CA TRP A 66 -10.01 10.62 -33.41
C TRP A 66 -9.93 9.18 -32.85
N ASP A 67 -9.80 8.99 -31.54
CA ASP A 67 -9.84 7.67 -30.91
C ASP A 67 -11.27 7.07 -31.00
N ALA A 68 -12.27 7.91 -30.76
CA ALA A 68 -13.67 7.55 -30.98
C ALA A 68 -13.98 7.30 -32.47
N ALA A 69 -13.34 8.06 -33.37
CA ALA A 69 -13.47 7.83 -34.80
C ALA A 69 -12.84 6.49 -35.23
N ALA A 70 -11.67 6.12 -34.71
CA ALA A 70 -11.06 4.81 -34.95
C ALA A 70 -11.94 3.65 -34.46
N ALA A 71 -12.56 3.80 -33.27
CA ALA A 71 -13.53 2.82 -32.76
C ALA A 71 -14.79 2.70 -33.65
N ALA A 72 -15.29 3.82 -34.17
CA ALA A 72 -16.43 3.86 -35.10
C ALA A 72 -16.08 3.22 -36.45
N PHE A 73 -14.89 3.48 -37.00
CA PHE A 73 -14.38 2.87 -38.22
C PHE A 73 -14.32 1.34 -38.13
N GLU A 74 -13.77 0.79 -37.05
CA GLU A 74 -13.77 -0.67 -36.84
C GLU A 74 -15.19 -1.24 -36.68
N ALA A 75 -16.12 -0.50 -36.08
CA ALA A 75 -17.53 -0.88 -36.04
C ALA A 75 -18.19 -0.89 -37.43
N MET A 76 -17.95 0.15 -38.25
CA MET A 76 -18.44 0.30 -39.62
C MET A 76 -17.96 -0.84 -40.55
N ARG A 77 -16.76 -1.37 -40.30
CA ARG A 77 -16.20 -2.52 -41.04
C ARG A 77 -16.90 -3.85 -40.71
N THR A 78 -17.70 -3.94 -39.66
CA THR A 78 -18.44 -5.16 -39.31
C THR A 78 -19.63 -5.41 -40.23
N ARG A 79 -20.00 -6.69 -40.41
CA ARG A 79 -21.23 -7.08 -41.12
C ARG A 79 -22.49 -6.52 -40.44
N ALA A 80 -22.46 -6.35 -39.11
CA ALA A 80 -23.59 -5.83 -38.34
C ALA A 80 -23.91 -4.37 -38.71
N ALA A 81 -22.91 -3.49 -38.75
CA ALA A 81 -23.13 -2.09 -39.13
C ALA A 81 -23.60 -1.92 -40.60
N ARG A 82 -23.18 -2.80 -41.52
CA ARG A 82 -23.57 -2.75 -42.93
C ARG A 82 -24.99 -3.23 -43.26
N HIS A 83 -25.61 -4.03 -42.40
CA HIS A 83 -26.95 -4.59 -42.66
C HIS A 83 -27.95 -4.26 -41.56
N ALA A 84 -27.62 -3.38 -40.62
CA ALA A 84 -28.56 -2.87 -39.64
C ALA A 84 -29.51 -1.85 -40.28
N ASP A 85 -30.79 -1.90 -39.91
CA ASP A 85 -31.78 -0.90 -40.30
C ASP A 85 -31.34 0.51 -39.84
N ASP A 86 -30.79 0.59 -38.63
CA ASP A 86 -30.06 1.77 -38.10
C ASP A 86 -28.57 1.43 -37.89
N PRO A 87 -27.68 1.79 -38.85
CA PRO A 87 -26.23 1.66 -38.67
C PRO A 87 -25.68 2.52 -37.52
N TRP A 88 -26.25 3.71 -37.29
CA TRP A 88 -25.78 4.64 -36.26
C TRP A 88 -26.02 4.11 -34.85
N ALA A 89 -27.11 3.39 -34.59
CA ALA A 89 -27.33 2.71 -33.30
C ALA A 89 -26.23 1.67 -33.03
N VAL A 90 -25.90 0.84 -34.03
CA VAL A 90 -24.85 -0.19 -33.91
C VAL A 90 -23.48 0.44 -33.69
N ILE A 91 -23.11 1.44 -34.50
CA ILE A 91 -21.84 2.15 -34.42
C ILE A 91 -21.73 2.87 -33.06
N THR A 92 -22.75 3.63 -32.65
CA THR A 92 -22.76 4.33 -31.36
C THR A 92 -22.59 3.37 -30.20
N ARG A 93 -23.27 2.21 -30.23
CA ARG A 93 -23.12 1.21 -29.17
C ARG A 93 -21.72 0.59 -29.14
N ALA A 94 -21.13 0.30 -30.29
CA ALA A 94 -19.77 -0.22 -30.39
C ALA A 94 -18.70 0.80 -29.93
N VAL A 95 -18.89 2.08 -30.24
CA VAL A 95 -18.04 3.19 -29.76
C VAL A 95 -18.13 3.31 -28.24
N GLN A 96 -19.34 3.36 -27.66
CA GLN A 96 -19.53 3.39 -26.20
C GLN A 96 -18.83 2.22 -25.48
N ILE A 97 -18.99 1.00 -26.00
CA ILE A 97 -18.35 -0.21 -25.43
C ILE A 97 -16.82 -0.13 -25.56
N THR A 98 -16.31 0.46 -26.65
CA THR A 98 -14.87 0.60 -26.87
C THR A 98 -14.26 1.66 -25.97
N LEU A 99 -14.79 2.89 -25.95
CA LEU A 99 -14.25 3.97 -25.11
C LEU A 99 -14.32 3.63 -23.62
N GLY A 100 -15.42 3.02 -23.15
CA GLY A 100 -15.51 2.53 -21.77
C GLY A 100 -14.56 1.36 -21.46
N ALA A 101 -14.12 0.61 -22.47
CA ALA A 101 -13.08 -0.40 -22.30
C ALA A 101 -11.66 0.20 -22.30
N GLU A 102 -11.40 1.25 -23.07
CA GLU A 102 -10.15 2.01 -23.06
C GLU A 102 -9.94 2.72 -21.71
N GLU A 103 -10.93 3.49 -21.23
CA GLU A 103 -10.89 4.15 -19.91
C GLU A 103 -10.60 3.13 -18.79
N LYS A 104 -11.31 1.99 -18.83
CA LYS A 104 -11.14 0.92 -17.85
C LYS A 104 -9.79 0.23 -17.98
N ALA A 105 -9.25 0.07 -19.19
CA ALA A 105 -7.92 -0.51 -19.43
C ALA A 105 -6.79 0.38 -18.91
N ALA A 106 -6.85 1.68 -19.21
CA ALA A 106 -5.97 2.69 -18.64
C ALA A 106 -6.09 2.71 -17.11
N GLY A 107 -7.31 2.65 -16.59
CA GLY A 107 -7.57 2.56 -15.16
C GLY A 107 -6.98 1.32 -14.50
N MET A 108 -7.04 0.14 -15.12
CA MET A 108 -6.52 -1.12 -14.58
C MET A 108 -5.06 -1.43 -15.00
N LEU A 109 -4.39 -0.53 -15.71
CA LEU A 109 -3.05 -0.73 -16.29
C LEU A 109 -2.93 -2.02 -17.12
N CYS A 110 -3.95 -2.32 -17.93
CA CYS A 110 -4.01 -3.54 -18.76
C CYS A 110 -4.42 -3.24 -20.20
N SER A 111 -4.54 -4.26 -21.05
CA SER A 111 -4.95 -4.04 -22.45
C SER A 111 -6.48 -3.91 -22.61
N PRO A 112 -6.98 -3.13 -23.59
CA PRO A 112 -8.42 -2.98 -23.84
C PRO A 112 -9.14 -4.31 -24.11
N HIS A 113 -8.46 -5.25 -24.77
CA HIS A 113 -8.99 -6.61 -25.00
C HIS A 113 -9.16 -7.42 -23.71
N GLN A 114 -8.30 -7.19 -22.71
CA GLN A 114 -8.47 -7.79 -21.39
C GLN A 114 -9.62 -7.10 -20.64
N ALA A 115 -9.65 -5.76 -20.61
CA ALA A 115 -10.66 -4.98 -19.87
C ALA A 115 -12.11 -5.30 -20.22
N ARG A 116 -12.37 -5.69 -21.48
CA ARG A 116 -13.69 -6.14 -22.00
C ARG A 116 -14.20 -7.46 -21.40
N ARG A 117 -13.35 -8.32 -20.83
CA ARG A 117 -13.77 -9.66 -20.36
C ARG A 117 -14.51 -9.56 -19.01
N ARG A 118 -15.64 -10.26 -18.87
CA ARG A 118 -16.46 -10.28 -17.64
C ARG A 118 -15.67 -10.61 -16.36
N ARG A 119 -14.62 -11.44 -16.45
CA ARG A 119 -13.75 -11.77 -15.30
C ARG A 119 -13.05 -10.55 -14.68
N TYR A 120 -12.88 -9.47 -15.43
CA TYR A 120 -12.31 -8.21 -14.94
C TYR A 120 -13.39 -7.17 -14.55
N ALA A 121 -14.67 -7.56 -14.40
CA ALA A 121 -15.74 -6.61 -14.08
C ALA A 121 -15.65 -6.02 -12.66
N GLY A 122 -15.12 -6.77 -11.69
CA GLY A 122 -15.01 -6.34 -10.29
C GLY A 122 -13.69 -5.70 -9.88
N PHE A 123 -12.78 -5.39 -10.81
CA PHE A 123 -11.52 -4.73 -10.49
C PHE A 123 -11.66 -3.20 -10.62
N HIS A 124 -11.11 -2.49 -9.64
CA HIS A 124 -11.12 -1.04 -9.57
C HIS A 124 -9.92 -0.41 -10.32
N ARG A 125 -9.93 0.92 -10.45
CA ARG A 125 -8.79 1.70 -10.94
C ARG A 125 -7.57 1.46 -10.04
N ALA A 126 -6.40 1.27 -10.67
CA ALA A 126 -5.12 1.16 -10.00
C ALA A 126 -4.73 2.52 -9.43
N THR A 127 -4.73 2.61 -8.10
CA THR A 127 -4.29 3.78 -7.32
C THR A 127 -2.91 3.49 -6.74
N ARG A 128 -1.96 4.43 -6.81
CA ARG A 128 -0.62 4.20 -6.25
C ARG A 128 -0.70 3.98 -4.73
N LEU A 129 0.32 3.34 -4.19
CA LEU A 129 0.40 3.06 -2.77
C LEU A 129 0.44 4.36 -1.94
N SER A 130 1.18 5.36 -2.44
CA SER A 130 1.37 6.68 -1.82
C SER A 130 0.21 7.66 -1.99
N ASP A 131 -0.73 7.41 -2.92
CA ASP A 131 -1.88 8.30 -3.15
C ASP A 131 -3.01 8.07 -2.13
N ARG A 132 -2.80 7.19 -1.14
CA ARG A 132 -3.78 6.85 -0.10
C ARG A 132 -3.48 7.61 1.19
N GLU A 133 -4.50 8.25 1.74
CA GLU A 133 -4.43 8.90 3.06
C GLU A 133 -4.45 7.87 4.22
N THR A 134 -5.06 6.70 4.00
CA THR A 134 -5.11 5.61 4.99
C THR A 134 -3.80 4.83 5.05
N SER A 135 -3.32 4.54 6.26
CA SER A 135 -2.19 3.65 6.50
C SER A 135 -2.40 2.27 5.86
N LEU A 136 -1.33 1.68 5.33
CA LEU A 136 -1.40 0.41 4.60
C LEU A 136 -1.82 -0.77 5.48
N LEU A 137 -1.50 -0.72 6.77
CA LEU A 137 -1.89 -1.72 7.77
C LEU A 137 -3.41 -1.70 8.01
N ASP A 138 -4.04 -0.53 7.89
CA ASP A 138 -5.48 -0.36 8.12
C ASP A 138 -6.30 -0.59 6.85
N TRP A 139 -5.68 -0.49 5.66
CA TRP A 139 -6.38 -0.60 4.37
C TRP A 139 -6.86 -2.02 4.04
N HIS A 140 -6.07 -3.06 4.33
CA HIS A 140 -6.41 -4.43 3.93
C HIS A 140 -5.81 -5.50 4.86
N PRO A 141 -6.58 -6.52 5.26
CA PRO A 141 -6.15 -7.52 6.25
C PRO A 141 -4.94 -8.35 5.81
N ALA A 142 -4.65 -8.50 4.52
CA ALA A 142 -3.43 -9.18 4.07
C ALA A 142 -2.12 -8.40 4.37
N PHE A 143 -2.21 -7.13 4.76
CA PHE A 143 -1.06 -6.35 5.30
C PHE A 143 -1.05 -6.31 6.82
N GLN A 144 -2.05 -6.91 7.48
CA GLN A 144 -2.09 -7.08 8.92
C GLN A 144 -1.41 -8.40 9.26
N VAL A 145 -0.26 -8.32 9.92
CA VAL A 145 0.28 -9.47 10.64
C VAL A 145 -0.65 -9.69 11.82
N GLN A 146 -1.41 -10.78 11.80
CA GLN A 146 -2.14 -11.20 13.00
C GLN A 146 -1.11 -11.35 14.12
N PRO A 147 -1.33 -10.78 15.31
CA PRO A 147 -0.47 -11.09 16.44
C PRO A 147 -0.49 -12.62 16.58
N GLU A 148 0.70 -13.21 16.59
CA GLU A 148 0.85 -14.63 16.88
C GLU A 148 0.06 -14.94 18.15
N ASP A 149 -0.99 -15.78 18.03
CA ASP A 149 -1.90 -16.04 19.13
C ASP A 149 -1.06 -16.40 20.34
N ILE A 150 -1.19 -15.60 21.41
CA ILE A 150 -0.54 -15.89 22.68
C ILE A 150 -1.30 -17.07 23.25
N VAL A 151 -0.97 -18.27 22.77
CA VAL A 151 -1.40 -19.53 23.34
C VAL A 151 -0.74 -19.59 24.71
N ALA A 152 -1.44 -19.05 25.70
CA ALA A 152 -1.06 -19.14 27.09
C ALA A 152 -0.81 -20.63 27.38
N LYS A 153 0.46 -21.00 27.54
CA LYS A 153 0.80 -22.39 27.84
C LYS A 153 0.21 -22.71 29.20
N ASP A 154 -0.75 -23.63 29.21
CA ASP A 154 -1.41 -24.13 30.42
C ASP A 154 -0.39 -24.65 31.44
N THR A 155 0.01 -23.76 32.36
CA THR A 155 0.46 -24.03 33.73
C THR A 155 0.51 -22.68 34.41
N GLU A 156 -0.35 -22.44 35.40
CA GLU A 156 -0.35 -21.21 36.21
C GLU A 156 0.45 -21.43 37.51
N PRO A 157 1.78 -21.20 37.55
CA PRO A 157 2.37 -20.63 38.74
C PRO A 157 1.81 -19.20 38.86
N SER A 158 1.43 -18.78 40.08
CA SER A 158 0.78 -17.48 40.28
C SER A 158 1.55 -16.34 39.60
N THR A 159 0.85 -15.31 39.11
CA THR A 159 1.45 -14.22 38.34
C THR A 159 2.66 -13.58 39.05
N ALA A 160 2.64 -13.52 40.40
CA ALA A 160 3.77 -13.08 41.21
C ALA A 160 5.01 -13.99 41.11
N SER A 161 4.82 -15.31 40.99
CA SER A 161 5.88 -16.29 40.77
C SER A 161 6.49 -16.16 39.37
N GLN A 162 5.67 -15.95 38.33
CA GLN A 162 6.14 -15.68 36.97
C GLN A 162 6.96 -14.39 36.89
N VAL A 163 6.45 -13.30 37.48
CA VAL A 163 7.16 -12.01 37.54
C VAL A 163 8.47 -12.15 38.30
N LYS A 164 8.50 -12.85 39.45
CA LYS A 164 9.74 -13.12 40.17
C LYS A 164 10.75 -13.90 39.33
N ALA A 165 10.31 -14.96 38.65
CA ALA A 165 11.18 -15.74 37.77
C ALA A 165 11.75 -14.91 36.61
N ALA A 166 10.94 -14.01 36.02
CA ALA A 166 11.39 -13.08 34.99
C ALA A 166 12.39 -12.05 35.54
N VAL A 167 12.19 -11.52 36.75
CA VAL A 167 13.15 -10.63 37.42
C VAL A 167 14.47 -11.36 37.71
N ASP A 168 14.44 -12.53 38.33
CA ASP A 168 15.64 -13.32 38.62
C ASP A 168 16.39 -13.73 37.32
N ALA A 169 15.66 -14.03 36.23
CA ALA A 169 16.26 -14.30 34.92
C ALA A 169 16.88 -13.05 34.27
N ALA A 170 16.25 -11.88 34.39
CA ALA A 170 16.80 -10.61 33.93
C ALA A 170 18.08 -10.24 34.69
N VAL A 171 18.08 -10.34 36.03
CA VAL A 171 19.28 -10.14 36.86
C VAL A 171 20.40 -11.09 36.44
N ARG A 172 20.07 -12.37 36.19
CA ARG A 172 21.03 -13.37 35.73
C ARG A 172 21.60 -13.10 34.34
N LEU A 173 20.84 -12.49 33.43
CA LEU A 173 21.35 -12.02 32.13
C LEU A 173 22.41 -10.93 32.34
N PHE A 174 22.12 -9.92 33.16
CA PHE A 174 23.06 -8.83 33.45
C PHE A 174 24.36 -9.35 34.11
N THR A 175 24.28 -10.27 35.08
CA THR A 175 25.47 -10.80 35.76
C THR A 175 26.34 -11.67 34.85
N LEU A 176 25.74 -12.50 34.00
CA LEU A 176 26.48 -13.27 32.97
C LEU A 176 27.21 -12.37 31.97
N LEU A 177 26.69 -11.18 31.71
CA LEU A 177 27.26 -10.19 30.79
C LEU A 177 28.22 -9.18 31.46
N GLY A 178 28.54 -9.40 32.74
CA GLY A 178 29.61 -8.72 33.47
C GLY A 178 29.16 -7.56 34.36
N TRP A 179 27.86 -7.40 34.63
CA TRP A 179 27.39 -6.45 35.64
C TRP A 179 27.55 -7.02 37.06
N PRO A 180 27.89 -6.20 38.07
CA PRO A 180 27.89 -6.64 39.47
C PRO A 180 26.48 -7.08 39.92
N GLU A 181 26.34 -8.25 40.55
CA GLU A 181 25.02 -8.76 40.99
C GLU A 181 24.23 -7.77 41.87
N PRO A 182 24.83 -7.09 42.87
CA PRO A 182 24.08 -6.13 43.69
C PRO A 182 23.49 -4.97 42.88
N VAL A 183 24.22 -4.49 41.87
CA VAL A 183 23.80 -3.39 40.98
C VAL A 183 22.73 -3.88 40.01
N ALA A 184 22.92 -5.05 39.42
CA ALA A 184 21.94 -5.67 38.52
C ALA A 184 20.60 -5.95 39.23
N ARG A 185 20.64 -6.52 40.44
CA ARG A 185 19.45 -6.84 41.25
C ARG A 185 18.71 -5.57 41.66
N THR A 186 19.39 -4.66 42.37
CA THR A 186 18.79 -3.39 42.82
C THR A 186 18.27 -2.55 41.65
N GLY A 187 18.96 -2.55 40.50
CA GLY A 187 18.54 -1.84 39.30
C GLY A 187 17.26 -2.40 38.69
N VAL A 188 17.17 -3.71 38.47
CA VAL A 188 15.96 -4.35 37.93
C VAL A 188 14.79 -4.25 38.91
N ASP A 189 15.02 -4.46 40.22
CA ASP A 189 13.99 -4.33 41.25
C ASP A 189 13.43 -2.89 41.31
N TYR A 190 14.29 -1.87 41.25
CA TYR A 190 13.86 -0.46 41.23
C TYR A 190 13.05 -0.12 39.97
N ILE A 191 13.47 -0.62 38.79
CA ILE A 191 12.71 -0.47 37.54
C ILE A 191 11.32 -1.12 37.66
N CYS A 192 11.24 -2.33 38.22
CA CYS A 192 9.96 -3.03 38.41
C CYS A 192 9.04 -2.30 39.40
N SER A 193 9.59 -1.76 40.49
CA SER A 193 8.84 -0.92 41.44
C SER A 193 8.25 0.32 40.77
N ARG A 194 9.07 1.06 40.02
CA ARG A 194 8.61 2.26 39.28
C ARG A 194 7.65 1.93 38.12
N LEU A 195 7.78 0.75 37.52
CA LEU A 195 6.83 0.28 36.51
C LEU A 195 5.46 -0.03 37.12
N ALA A 196 5.42 -0.60 38.33
CA ALA A 196 4.18 -0.81 39.08
C ALA A 196 3.51 0.51 39.48
N ASP A 197 4.28 1.51 39.95
CA ASP A 197 3.78 2.86 40.26
C ASP A 197 3.19 3.57 39.03
N ALA A 198 3.86 3.48 37.87
CA ALA A 198 3.54 4.28 36.69
C ALA A 198 2.40 3.72 35.83
N GLY A 199 2.03 2.44 35.98
CA GLY A 199 0.96 1.76 35.23
C GLY A 199 1.16 1.63 33.71
N SER A 200 2.18 2.28 33.14
CA SER A 200 2.50 2.26 31.71
C SER A 200 4.01 2.29 31.49
N ARG A 201 4.47 1.41 30.61
CA ARG A 201 5.89 1.23 30.25
C ARG A 201 6.56 2.50 29.70
N VAL A 202 5.83 3.29 28.91
CA VAL A 202 6.34 4.55 28.33
C VAL A 202 6.48 5.62 29.42
N ALA A 203 5.50 5.72 30.32
CA ALA A 203 5.55 6.62 31.46
C ALA A 203 6.69 6.25 32.42
N ALA A 204 6.85 4.96 32.73
CA ALA A 204 7.95 4.45 33.54
C ALA A 204 9.32 4.80 32.94
N TYR A 205 9.53 4.54 31.64
CA TYR A 205 10.81 4.84 30.96
C TYR A 205 11.12 6.35 31.00
N GLU A 206 10.15 7.21 30.70
CA GLU A 206 10.36 8.67 30.71
C GLU A 206 10.58 9.23 32.13
N ALA A 207 9.97 8.65 33.16
CA ALA A 207 10.26 8.99 34.56
C ALA A 207 11.67 8.54 34.97
N LEU A 208 11.98 7.25 34.81
CA LEU A 208 13.27 6.64 35.18
C LEU A 208 14.47 7.26 34.47
N ARG A 209 14.31 7.70 33.21
CA ARG A 209 15.36 8.39 32.46
C ARG A 209 15.74 9.76 33.05
N ARG A 210 14.79 10.44 33.72
CA ARG A 210 15.02 11.75 34.37
C ARG A 210 15.40 11.62 35.85
N ASP A 211 15.30 10.42 36.41
CA ASP A 211 15.56 10.16 37.82
C ASP A 211 17.07 10.14 38.12
N SER A 212 17.54 11.18 38.82
CA SER A 212 18.91 11.27 39.32
C SER A 212 19.15 10.46 40.60
N GLN A 213 18.10 10.17 41.38
CA GLN A 213 18.20 9.39 42.62
C GLN A 213 18.51 7.92 42.30
N ALA A 214 17.91 7.36 41.25
CA ALA A 214 18.19 6.00 40.77
C ALA A 214 19.68 5.78 40.49
N ARG A 215 20.35 6.76 39.86
CA ARG A 215 21.79 6.71 39.56
C ARG A 215 22.65 6.82 40.81
N ALA A 216 22.28 7.71 41.74
CA ALA A 216 22.99 7.89 43.00
C ALA A 216 22.86 6.67 43.93
N LEU A 217 21.72 5.96 43.88
CA LEU A 217 21.49 4.72 44.63
C LEU A 217 22.34 3.55 44.13
N LEU A 218 22.56 3.47 42.81
CA LEU A 218 23.27 2.37 42.16
C LEU A 218 24.77 2.61 41.97
N ASP A 219 25.23 3.86 42.15
CA ASP A 219 26.60 4.33 41.89
C ASP A 219 27.08 4.02 40.45
N ILE A 220 26.25 4.37 39.46
CA ILE A 220 26.51 4.12 38.03
C ILE A 220 26.43 5.36 37.14
N GLU A 221 27.17 5.29 36.03
CA GLU A 221 27.16 6.28 34.96
C GLU A 221 25.81 6.37 34.23
N GLN A 222 25.56 7.52 33.60
CA GLN A 222 24.29 7.80 32.92
C GLN A 222 24.03 6.85 31.74
N ASP A 223 25.08 6.46 31.04
CA ASP A 223 24.98 5.60 29.86
C ASP A 223 24.69 4.15 30.27
N SER A 224 25.34 3.63 31.32
CA SER A 224 24.98 2.36 31.95
C SER A 224 23.50 2.33 32.37
N TRP A 225 23.04 3.37 33.08
CA TRP A 225 21.63 3.46 33.49
C TRP A 225 20.66 3.48 32.29
N THR A 226 20.96 4.29 31.28
CA THR A 226 20.11 4.40 30.08
C THR A 226 20.10 3.12 29.26
N ALA A 227 21.23 2.40 29.19
CA ALA A 227 21.32 1.09 28.55
C ALA A 227 20.50 0.04 29.30
N MET A 228 20.62 -0.03 30.63
CA MET A 228 19.80 -0.92 31.46
C MET A 228 18.29 -0.66 31.24
N LEU A 229 17.85 0.61 31.25
CA LEU A 229 16.46 0.97 30.97
C LEU A 229 15.98 0.50 29.59
N ARG A 230 16.79 0.72 28.54
CA ARG A 230 16.47 0.28 27.16
C ARG A 230 16.41 -1.24 27.03
N VAL A 231 17.28 -1.96 27.73
CA VAL A 231 17.30 -3.43 27.72
C VAL A 231 16.09 -3.99 28.48
N VAL A 232 15.85 -3.51 29.71
CA VAL A 232 14.79 -4.01 30.61
C VAL A 232 13.40 -3.70 30.06
N LEU A 233 13.14 -2.43 29.68
CA LEU A 233 11.82 -1.96 29.25
C LEU A 233 11.63 -1.99 27.72
N GLY A 234 12.69 -2.07 26.94
CA GLY A 234 12.66 -1.92 25.48
C GLY A 234 12.71 -0.46 25.03
N THR A 235 12.97 -0.25 23.75
CA THR A 235 12.95 1.09 23.13
C THR A 235 11.52 1.63 23.05
N PRO A 236 11.21 2.85 23.56
CA PRO A 236 9.85 3.42 23.57
C PRO A 236 9.38 3.97 22.20
N GLN A 237 10.18 3.82 21.14
CA GLN A 237 9.87 4.37 19.82
C GLN A 237 8.77 3.53 19.13
N PRO A 238 7.68 4.14 18.62
CA PRO A 238 6.53 3.40 18.10
C PRO A 238 6.87 2.38 17.01
N HIS A 239 7.80 2.71 16.11
CA HIS A 239 8.22 1.84 15.01
C HIS A 239 9.05 0.62 15.46
N HIS A 240 9.56 0.60 16.69
CA HIS A 240 10.25 -0.55 17.26
C HIS A 240 9.35 -1.41 18.16
N ALA A 241 8.14 -0.99 18.52
CA ALA A 241 7.32 -1.64 19.55
C ALA A 241 7.08 -3.16 19.34
N LEU A 242 7.04 -3.62 18.08
CA LEU A 242 6.87 -5.03 17.73
C LEU A 242 8.19 -5.79 17.50
N THR A 243 9.34 -5.10 17.41
CA THR A 243 10.66 -5.74 17.26
C THR A 243 11.20 -6.23 18.60
N ALA A 244 12.14 -7.17 18.55
CA ALA A 244 12.79 -7.70 19.75
C ALA A 244 13.42 -6.60 20.64
N ALA A 245 13.98 -5.55 20.02
CA ALA A 245 14.56 -4.38 20.70
C ALA A 245 13.52 -3.42 21.31
N GLY A 246 12.28 -3.40 20.81
CA GLY A 246 11.21 -2.57 21.38
C GLY A 246 10.28 -3.30 22.35
N ARG A 247 10.30 -4.64 22.43
CA ARG A 247 9.60 -5.39 23.49
C ARG A 247 10.33 -5.33 24.85
N GLY A 248 11.66 -5.37 24.86
CA GLY A 248 12.47 -5.39 26.10
C GLY A 248 12.50 -6.76 26.79
N ILE A 249 13.52 -7.03 27.62
CA ILE A 249 13.74 -8.39 28.14
C ILE A 249 12.64 -8.87 29.11
N LEU A 250 12.02 -7.98 29.90
CA LEU A 250 10.93 -8.38 30.81
C LEU A 250 9.73 -8.93 30.03
N VAL A 251 9.36 -8.27 28.92
CA VAL A 251 8.26 -8.73 28.06
C VAL A 251 8.62 -10.03 27.36
N ARG A 252 9.86 -10.18 26.84
CA ARG A 252 10.32 -11.46 26.26
C ARG A 252 10.24 -12.62 27.26
N LEU A 253 10.72 -12.41 28.49
CA LEU A 253 10.71 -13.42 29.56
C LEU A 253 9.29 -13.81 29.96
N LEU A 254 8.37 -12.84 30.07
CA LEU A 254 6.95 -13.11 30.36
C LEU A 254 6.21 -13.79 29.19
N ILE A 255 6.65 -13.59 27.94
CA ILE A 255 6.19 -14.34 26.76
C ILE A 255 6.77 -15.77 26.73
N GLY A 256 7.71 -16.10 27.64
CA GLY A 256 8.28 -17.44 27.79
C GLY A 256 9.60 -17.67 27.05
N HIS A 257 10.26 -16.62 26.56
CA HIS A 257 11.63 -16.75 26.03
C HIS A 257 12.58 -17.23 27.13
N SER A 258 13.43 -18.18 26.79
CA SER A 258 14.49 -18.69 27.65
C SER A 258 15.68 -17.73 27.74
N LEU A 259 16.44 -17.82 28.84
CA LEU A 259 17.70 -17.09 29.00
C LEU A 259 18.71 -17.42 27.87
N THR A 260 18.68 -18.64 27.35
CA THR A 260 19.49 -19.09 26.22
C THR A 260 19.13 -18.40 24.91
N GLU A 261 17.85 -18.13 24.63
CA GLU A 261 17.42 -17.37 23.45
C GLU A 261 17.77 -15.88 23.58
N LEU A 262 17.76 -15.32 24.80
CA LEU A 262 18.25 -13.95 25.05
C LEU A 262 19.76 -13.82 24.88
N LEU A 263 20.53 -14.85 25.25
CA LEU A 263 21.99 -14.89 25.06
C LEU A 263 22.42 -15.16 23.61
N ALA A 264 21.49 -15.53 22.73
CA ALA A 264 21.72 -15.68 21.29
C ALA A 264 21.42 -14.40 20.48
N ASP A 265 20.93 -13.34 21.14
CA ASP A 265 20.71 -12.02 20.55
C ASP A 265 21.99 -11.18 20.69
N ASP A 266 22.83 -11.21 19.66
CA ASP A 266 24.15 -10.55 19.66
C ASP A 266 24.07 -9.05 19.97
N ASP A 267 23.05 -8.34 19.47
CA ASP A 267 22.85 -6.91 19.73
C ASP A 267 22.51 -6.65 21.20
N LEU A 268 21.69 -7.52 21.82
CA LEU A 268 21.39 -7.47 23.25
C LEU A 268 22.63 -7.75 24.10
N VAL A 269 23.41 -8.77 23.73
CA VAL A 269 24.67 -9.15 24.40
C VAL A 269 25.69 -8.01 24.32
N LEU A 270 25.87 -7.39 23.16
CA LEU A 270 26.75 -6.23 22.96
C LEU A 270 26.27 -5.02 23.79
N ALA A 271 24.98 -4.68 23.73
CA ALA A 271 24.42 -3.54 24.46
C ALA A 271 24.62 -3.65 25.98
N VAL A 272 24.39 -4.83 26.58
CA VAL A 272 24.57 -5.04 28.03
C VAL A 272 26.05 -5.11 28.41
N SER A 273 26.88 -5.80 27.62
CA SER A 273 28.30 -6.01 27.97
C SER A 273 29.16 -4.75 27.84
N LEU A 274 28.86 -3.88 26.87
CA LEU A 274 29.52 -2.58 26.69
C LEU A 274 29.10 -1.56 27.76
N SER A 275 27.87 -1.65 28.26
CA SER A 275 27.33 -0.72 29.26
C SER A 275 27.64 -1.11 30.71
N ALA A 276 28.34 -2.22 30.94
CA ALA A 276 28.63 -2.72 32.29
C ALA A 276 29.50 -1.73 33.12
N PRO A 277 29.07 -1.35 34.33
CA PRO A 277 29.80 -0.37 35.14
C PRO A 277 31.18 -0.91 35.55
N GLY A 278 32.19 -0.03 35.56
CA GLY A 278 33.57 -0.38 35.89
C GLY A 278 34.44 -0.85 34.71
N ARG A 279 33.87 -1.17 33.52
CA ARG A 279 34.66 -1.53 32.34
C ARG A 279 35.57 -0.39 31.84
N GLN A 280 35.18 0.87 32.07
CA GLN A 280 35.90 2.05 31.57
C GLN A 280 37.17 2.41 32.38
N HIS A 281 37.39 1.84 33.57
CA HIS A 281 38.51 2.23 34.45
C HIS A 281 39.79 1.39 34.31
N ARG A 282 39.97 0.63 33.22
CA ARG A 282 41.17 -0.19 32.98
C ARG A 282 41.93 0.13 31.69
N GLY A 283 41.57 1.22 31.00
CA GLY A 283 42.18 1.63 29.72
C GLY A 283 43.10 2.87 29.79
N GLY A 284 43.34 3.44 30.97
CA GLY A 284 43.97 4.75 31.14
C GLY A 284 45.23 4.78 32.02
N ALA A 285 46.23 3.94 31.72
CA ALA A 285 47.55 4.03 32.34
C ALA A 285 48.63 3.46 31.39
N GLY A 286 49.28 4.32 30.61
CA GLY A 286 50.33 3.94 29.66
C GLY A 286 50.45 4.89 28.48
N GLY A 287 51.03 6.07 28.70
CA GLY A 287 51.19 7.15 27.72
C GLY A 287 51.36 8.49 28.40
#